data_AF-A0A8S9UN15-F1
#
_entry.id   AF-A0A8S9UN15-F1
#
_cell.length_a   1.000
_cell.length_b   1.000
_cell.length_c   1.000
_cell.angle_alpha   90.00
_cell.angle_beta   90.00
_cell.angle_gamma   90.00
#
_symmetry.space_group_name_H-M   'P 1'
#
loop_
_entity.id
_entity.type
_entity.pdbx_description
1 polymer ?
#
loop_
_entity_poly.entity_id
_entity_poly.type
_entity_poly.pdbx_seq_one_letter_code
_entity_poly.pdbx_strand_id
1 'polypeptide(L)'
;MTFSHGGAGGKENTLTLAEGEYITSMEAHWAEKKSRTRIFYLSFGTSAGSTVSAGSQTESKSTVTAPEGFQLGGFFGQDGDEIDKLGTICTRISAEAPPAAAPANSAFAAVDSSGSLSLIEKKKGETTAEV
;
A
#
# COMPACT_ATOMS: atom_id res chain seq x y z
N MET A 1 25.21 11.36 0.32
CA MET A 1 24.75 11.44 1.72
C MET A 1 23.91 10.21 1.98
N THR A 2 24.11 9.52 3.10
CA THR A 2 23.40 8.29 3.45
C THR A 2 22.58 8.56 4.71
N PHE A 3 21.32 8.14 4.73
CA PHE A 3 20.47 8.20 5.91
C PHE A 3 20.42 6.81 6.55
N SER A 4 20.72 6.74 7.84
CA SER A 4 20.71 5.50 8.62
C SER A 4 19.91 5.75 9.89
N HIS A 5 19.02 4.81 10.20
CA HIS A 5 18.09 4.88 11.33
C HIS A 5 18.18 3.57 12.13
N GLY A 6 18.11 3.68 13.46
CA GLY A 6 18.28 2.56 14.37
C GLY A 6 19.75 2.29 14.74
N GLY A 7 19.99 1.21 15.48
CA GLY A 7 21.33 0.84 15.93
C GLY A 7 22.13 0.03 14.90
N ALA A 8 23.42 -0.18 15.21
CA ALA A 8 24.38 -0.87 14.34
C ALA A 8 24.39 -2.41 14.48
N GLY A 9 23.38 -2.99 15.13
CA GLY A 9 23.30 -4.43 15.38
C GLY A 9 22.66 -5.22 14.24
N GLY A 10 22.64 -6.55 14.38
CA GLY A 10 22.00 -7.45 13.43
C GLY A 10 22.86 -7.82 12.22
N LYS A 11 22.25 -8.52 11.25
CA LYS A 11 22.86 -8.88 9.98
C LYS A 11 22.30 -7.98 8.88
N GLU A 12 23.17 -7.33 8.12
CA GLU A 12 22.79 -6.51 6.98
C GLU A 12 22.16 -7.37 5.87
N ASN A 13 21.06 -6.87 5.31
CA ASN A 13 20.46 -7.40 4.08
C ASN A 13 20.16 -6.20 3.17
N THR A 14 20.55 -6.32 1.90
CA THR A 14 20.53 -5.20 0.96
C THR A 14 19.67 -5.54 -0.26
N LEU A 15 18.75 -4.64 -0.59
CA LEU A 15 17.97 -4.68 -1.82
C LEU A 15 18.52 -3.61 -2.77
N THR A 16 19.05 -4.05 -3.91
CA THR A 16 19.43 -3.15 -5.00
C THR A 16 18.31 -3.18 -6.02
N LEU A 17 17.70 -2.02 -6.28
CA LEU A 17 16.63 -1.90 -7.28
C LEU A 17 17.24 -1.79 -8.68
N ALA A 18 16.67 -2.54 -9.63
CA ALA A 18 16.96 -2.38 -11.04
C ALA A 18 16.37 -1.07 -11.60
N GLU A 19 16.75 -0.72 -12.82
CA GLU A 19 16.19 0.44 -13.50
C GLU A 19 14.66 0.31 -13.65
N GLY A 20 13.92 1.32 -13.19
CA GLY A 20 12.45 1.32 -13.20
C GLY A 20 11.79 0.42 -12.15
N GLU A 21 12.56 -0.29 -11.31
CA GLU A 21 12.03 -1.06 -10.19
C GLU A 21 11.72 -0.14 -9.00
N TYR A 22 10.59 -0.39 -8.34
CA TYR A 22 10.15 0.39 -7.19
C TYR A 22 9.51 -0.50 -6.13
N ILE A 23 9.48 0.00 -4.90
CA ILE A 23 8.90 -0.72 -3.76
C ILE A 23 7.37 -0.58 -3.83
N THR A 24 6.67 -1.71 -3.76
CA THR A 24 5.21 -1.80 -3.83
C THR A 24 4.58 -2.25 -2.53
N SER A 25 5.32 -2.96 -1.66
CA SER A 25 4.79 -3.45 -0.40
C SER A 25 5.80 -3.42 0.74
N MET A 26 5.26 -3.34 1.96
CA MET A 26 5.97 -3.49 3.21
C MET A 26 5.14 -4.36 4.16
N GLU A 27 5.68 -5.48 4.64
CA GLU A 27 5.15 -6.22 5.79
C GLU A 27 6.03 -5.91 7.00
N ALA A 28 5.40 -5.54 8.11
CA ALA A 28 6.07 -5.27 9.37
C ALA A 28 5.46 -6.13 10.47
N HIS A 29 6.31 -6.71 11.31
CA HIS A 29 5.89 -7.35 12.55
C HIS A 29 6.48 -6.61 13.74
N TRP A 30 5.70 -6.46 14.80
CA TRP A 30 6.12 -5.77 16.01
C TRP A 30 5.79 -6.57 17.27
N ALA A 31 6.48 -6.25 18.36
CA ALA A 31 6.18 -6.77 19.69
C ALA A 31 6.66 -5.78 20.75
N GLU A 32 6.22 -5.99 21.99
CA GLU A 32 6.74 -5.24 23.13
C GLU A 32 8.03 -5.88 23.65
N LYS A 33 9.06 -5.06 23.88
CA LYS A 33 10.31 -5.44 24.52
C LYS A 33 10.71 -4.36 25.52
N LYS A 34 10.90 -4.74 26.79
CA LYS A 34 11.24 -3.79 27.88
C LYS A 34 10.26 -2.59 27.93
N SER A 35 8.96 -2.87 27.85
CA SER A 35 7.88 -1.86 27.89
C SER A 35 7.92 -0.85 26.74
N ARG A 36 8.51 -1.20 25.60
CA ARG A 36 8.46 -0.42 24.36
C ARG A 36 8.07 -1.30 23.18
N THR A 37 7.16 -0.82 22.35
CA THR A 37 6.86 -1.42 21.05
C THR A 37 8.05 -1.24 20.11
N ARG A 38 8.46 -2.31 19.44
CA ARG A 38 9.55 -2.29 18.47
C ARG A 38 9.19 -3.09 17.23
N ILE A 39 9.77 -2.71 16.10
CA ILE A 39 9.71 -3.51 14.88
C ILE A 39 10.71 -4.66 15.01
N PHE A 40 10.21 -5.88 14.92
CA PHE A 40 11.01 -7.12 15.02
C PHE A 40 11.31 -7.75 13.67
N TYR A 41 10.47 -7.47 12.67
CA TYR A 41 10.66 -7.94 11.31
C TYR A 41 10.15 -6.92 10.30
N LEU A 42 10.89 -6.79 9.21
CA LEU A 42 10.47 -6.07 8.01
C LEU A 42 10.69 -6.93 6.78
N SER A 43 9.77 -6.83 5.84
CA SER A 43 9.90 -7.34 4.49
C SER A 43 9.42 -6.28 3.49
N PHE A 44 10.21 -6.02 2.46
CA PHE A 44 9.83 -5.16 1.36
C PHE A 44 9.68 -5.99 0.09
N GLY A 45 8.63 -5.70 -0.68
CA GLY A 45 8.40 -6.27 -2.01
C GLY A 45 8.45 -5.19 -3.09
N THR A 46 8.92 -5.56 -4.27
CA THR A 46 9.07 -4.65 -5.41
C THR A 46 8.15 -5.00 -6.58
N SER A 47 8.04 -4.09 -7.54
CA SER A 47 7.34 -4.30 -8.81
C SER A 47 7.92 -5.43 -9.67
N ALA A 48 9.21 -5.76 -9.49
CA ALA A 48 9.87 -6.87 -10.20
C ALA A 48 9.73 -8.23 -9.48
N GLY A 49 9.05 -8.27 -8.33
CA GLY A 49 8.90 -9.48 -7.51
C GLY A 49 10.11 -9.79 -6.62
N SER A 50 11.09 -8.88 -6.57
CA SER A 50 12.22 -8.96 -5.62
C SER A 50 11.72 -8.72 -4.20
N THR A 51 12.34 -9.37 -3.22
CA THR A 51 12.07 -9.12 -1.81
C THR A 51 13.35 -9.02 -1.00
N VAL A 52 13.30 -8.22 0.07
CA VAL A 52 14.32 -8.21 1.12
C VAL A 52 13.61 -8.26 2.46
N SER A 53 14.14 -9.06 3.39
CA SER A 53 13.60 -9.11 4.74
C SER A 53 14.69 -9.25 5.78
N ALA A 54 14.39 -8.82 7.00
CA ALA A 54 15.29 -8.89 8.14
C ALA A 54 14.51 -9.03 9.44
N GLY A 55 15.11 -9.73 10.41
CA GLY A 55 14.54 -9.94 11.74
C GLY A 55 13.72 -11.23 11.88
N SER A 56 12.85 -11.26 12.90
CA SER A 56 12.04 -12.44 13.25
C SER A 56 10.57 -12.08 13.33
N GLN A 57 9.72 -12.88 12.68
CA GLN A 57 8.28 -12.68 12.70
C GLN A 57 7.69 -12.82 14.11
N THR A 58 6.69 -12.01 14.41
CA THR A 58 5.88 -12.06 15.64
C THR A 58 4.39 -12.19 15.29
N GLU A 59 3.53 -12.33 16.30
CA GLU A 59 2.08 -12.44 16.08
C GLU A 59 1.45 -11.14 15.58
N SER A 60 1.91 -9.98 16.08
CA SER A 60 1.38 -8.68 15.67
C SER A 60 2.05 -8.22 14.39
N LYS A 61 1.26 -8.04 13.33
CA LYS A 61 1.75 -7.69 12.01
C LYS A 61 0.77 -6.85 11.18
N SER A 62 1.32 -6.17 10.19
CA SER A 62 0.55 -5.43 9.19
C SER A 62 1.31 -5.37 7.88
N THR A 63 0.55 -5.35 6.79
CA THR A 63 1.08 -5.20 5.43
C THR A 63 0.49 -3.93 4.83
N VAL A 64 1.36 -3.11 4.25
CA VAL A 64 0.99 -1.95 3.45
C VAL A 64 1.36 -2.24 2.01
N THR A 65 0.39 -2.04 1.11
CA THR A 65 0.60 -2.17 -0.33
C THR A 65 0.26 -0.84 -0.99
N ALA A 66 1.15 -0.37 -1.85
CA ALA A 66 0.90 0.82 -2.65
C ALA A 66 -0.28 0.55 -3.60
N PRO A 67 -1.26 1.46 -3.69
CA PRO A 67 -2.33 1.36 -4.69
C PRO A 67 -1.78 1.36 -6.12
N GLU A 68 -2.60 0.95 -7.08
CA GLU A 68 -2.23 1.01 -8.50
C GLU A 68 -1.84 2.44 -8.91
N GLY A 69 -0.73 2.57 -9.64
CA GLY A 69 -0.15 3.85 -10.04
C GLY A 69 0.70 4.55 -8.96
N PHE A 70 0.86 3.94 -7.78
CA PHE A 70 1.68 4.46 -6.69
C PHE A 70 2.82 3.51 -6.29
N GLN A 71 3.82 4.07 -5.62
CA GLN A 71 4.93 3.35 -4.99
C GLN A 71 5.06 3.78 -3.53
N LEU A 72 5.74 2.96 -2.73
CA LEU A 72 6.22 3.37 -1.40
C LEU A 72 7.50 4.20 -1.59
N GLY A 73 7.33 5.50 -1.83
CA GLY A 73 8.40 6.44 -2.21
C GLY A 73 9.24 6.96 -1.02
N GLY A 74 8.87 6.63 0.21
CA GLY A 74 9.63 7.03 1.39
C GLY A 74 9.10 6.39 2.67
N PHE A 75 9.88 6.54 3.74
CA PHE A 75 9.58 6.01 5.06
C PHE A 75 9.80 7.08 6.12
N PHE A 76 9.03 7.01 7.20
CA PHE A 76 9.17 7.89 8.36
C PHE A 76 8.92 7.09 9.64
N GLY A 77 9.42 7.56 10.77
CA GLY A 77 9.31 6.77 11.98
C GLY A 77 10.01 7.36 13.19
N GLN A 78 10.23 6.49 14.16
CA GLN A 78 10.98 6.76 15.38
C GLN A 78 12.06 5.69 15.50
N ASP A 79 13.29 6.11 15.71
CA ASP A 79 14.44 5.25 15.95
C ASP A 79 15.05 5.43 17.35
N GLY A 80 15.96 4.51 17.67
CA GLY A 80 16.79 4.47 18.86
C GLY A 80 17.90 3.44 18.62
N ASP A 81 18.12 2.53 19.57
CA ASP A 81 18.99 1.37 19.33
C ASP A 81 18.40 0.40 18.30
N GLU A 82 17.10 0.53 17.98
CA GLU A 82 16.35 -0.21 16.97
C GLU A 82 15.33 0.73 16.27
N ILE A 83 14.50 0.20 15.37
CA ILE A 83 13.33 0.92 14.83
C ILE A 83 12.13 0.67 15.75
N ASP A 84 11.61 1.74 16.36
CA ASP A 84 10.47 1.65 17.29
C ASP A 84 9.13 1.79 16.55
N LYS A 85 9.07 2.67 15.54
CA LYS A 85 7.87 2.92 14.72
C LYS A 85 8.27 3.15 13.27
N LEU A 86 7.45 2.67 12.34
CA LEU A 86 7.67 2.84 10.91
C LEU A 86 6.35 3.07 10.18
N GLY A 87 6.34 4.07 9.30
CA GLY A 87 5.27 4.39 8.36
C GLY A 87 5.82 4.61 6.96
N THR A 88 4.93 4.63 5.98
CA THR A 88 5.26 4.74 4.55
C THR A 88 4.64 5.99 3.93
N ILE A 89 5.33 6.54 2.94
CA ILE A 89 4.84 7.65 2.11
C ILE A 89 4.55 7.07 0.73
N CYS A 90 3.30 7.18 0.29
CA CYS A 90 2.90 6.77 -1.06
C CYS A 90 3.06 7.94 -2.04
N THR A 91 3.73 7.70 -3.15
CA THR A 91 3.91 8.68 -4.23
C THR A 91 3.50 8.09 -5.57
N ARG A 92 3.06 8.92 -6.52
CA ARG A 92 2.75 8.45 -7.87
C ARG A 92 4.03 7.97 -8.56
N ILE A 93 3.92 6.92 -9.39
CA ILE A 93 5.05 6.39 -10.18
C ILE A 93 5.36 7.31 -11.37
N SER A 94 4.33 7.92 -11.96
CA SER A 94 4.47 8.89 -13.06
C SER A 94 3.74 10.20 -12.75
N ALA A 95 4.28 11.30 -13.27
CA ALA A 95 3.67 12.63 -13.19
C ALA A 95 2.61 12.87 -14.27
N GLU A 96 2.41 11.92 -15.19
CA GLU A 96 1.37 12.04 -16.22
C GLU A 96 -0.01 12.09 -15.54
N ALA A 97 -0.75 13.16 -15.80
CA ALA A 97 -2.11 13.28 -15.30
C ALA A 97 -2.93 12.10 -15.86
N PRO A 98 -3.79 11.46 -15.06
CA PRO A 98 -4.75 10.52 -15.62
C PRO A 98 -5.45 11.22 -16.78
N PRO A 99 -5.53 10.63 -18.00
CA PRO A 99 -6.32 11.22 -19.06
C PRO A 99 -7.70 11.47 -18.47
N ALA A 100 -8.14 12.73 -18.47
CA ALA A 100 -9.36 13.17 -17.82
C ALA A 100 -10.47 12.17 -18.10
N ALA A 101 -10.82 11.37 -17.09
CA ALA A 101 -11.87 10.39 -17.23
C ALA A 101 -13.14 11.17 -17.56
N ALA A 102 -13.62 11.01 -18.79
CA ALA A 102 -14.98 11.35 -19.18
C ALA A 102 -15.94 10.88 -18.08
N PRO A 103 -16.98 11.64 -17.71
CA PRO A 103 -17.78 11.32 -16.53
C PRO A 103 -18.46 9.97 -16.75
N ALA A 104 -17.92 8.94 -16.10
CA ALA A 104 -18.64 7.71 -15.85
C ALA A 104 -19.75 8.08 -14.86
N ASN A 105 -20.96 8.14 -15.40
CA ASN A 105 -22.23 8.21 -14.71
C ASN A 105 -22.38 7.00 -13.77
N SER A 106 -21.70 7.06 -12.62
CA SER A 106 -21.93 6.17 -11.48
C SER A 106 -23.14 6.67 -10.70
N ALA A 107 -24.20 5.88 -10.78
CA ALA A 107 -25.46 6.09 -10.08
C ALA A 107 -25.24 6.31 -8.59
N PHE A 108 -25.59 7.50 -8.10
CA PHE A 108 -25.78 7.75 -6.68
C PHE A 108 -27.15 7.20 -6.30
N ALA A 109 -27.20 6.11 -5.54
CA ALA A 109 -28.44 5.64 -4.93
C ALA A 109 -28.88 6.70 -3.90
N ALA A 110 -29.93 7.44 -4.23
CA ALA A 110 -30.62 8.29 -3.26
C ALA A 110 -31.38 7.37 -2.31
N VAL A 111 -30.95 7.33 -1.04
CA VAL A 111 -31.77 6.82 0.06
C VAL A 111 -32.78 7.92 0.40
N ASP A 112 -34.07 7.67 0.17
CA ASP A 112 -35.11 8.52 0.76
C ASP A 112 -35.34 8.14 2.22
N SER A 113 -35.88 9.08 2.99
CA SER A 113 -36.08 8.97 4.43
C SER A 113 -37.18 7.98 4.86
N SER A 114 -37.68 7.11 3.97
CA SER A 114 -38.67 6.08 4.29
C SER A 114 -38.09 4.66 4.37
N GLY A 115 -36.80 4.46 4.09
CA GLY A 115 -36.10 3.19 4.41
C GLY A 115 -36.68 1.94 3.73
N SER A 116 -37.04 1.99 2.44
CA SER A 116 -37.44 0.81 1.68
C SER A 116 -36.59 0.63 0.42
N LEU A 117 -35.88 -0.50 0.33
CA LEU A 117 -35.07 -0.89 -0.84
C LEU A 117 -35.96 -1.62 -1.85
N SER A 118 -36.08 -1.08 -3.07
CA SER A 118 -36.65 -1.83 -4.19
C SER A 118 -35.59 -2.03 -5.28
N LEU A 119 -35.40 -3.30 -5.66
CA LEU A 119 -34.45 -3.76 -6.67
C LEU A 119 -35.07 -3.55 -8.06
N ILE A 120 -34.57 -2.59 -8.85
CA ILE A 120 -35.00 -2.38 -10.24
C ILE A 120 -34.22 -3.32 -11.17
N GLU A 121 -34.84 -4.43 -11.56
CA GLU A 121 -34.36 -5.30 -12.64
C GLU A 121 -34.40 -4.55 -13.99
N LYS A 122 -33.27 -4.53 -14.70
CA LYS A 122 -33.18 -3.94 -16.03
C LYS A 122 -33.84 -4.84 -17.07
N LYS A 123 -35.01 -4.42 -17.58
CA LYS A 123 -35.60 -4.94 -18.81
C LYS A 123 -34.72 -4.54 -20.00
N LYS A 124 -34.06 -5.50 -20.65
CA LYS A 124 -33.28 -5.32 -21.88
C LYS A 124 -34.24 -4.94 -23.01
N GLY A 125 -34.20 -3.67 -23.43
CA GLY A 125 -34.84 -3.20 -24.65
C GLY A 125 -33.98 -3.54 -25.86
N GLU A 126 -34.49 -4.41 -26.72
CA GLU A 126 -34.01 -4.61 -28.09
C GLU A 126 -34.83 -3.69 -29.00
N THR A 127 -34.17 -2.88 -29.83
CA THR A 127 -34.81 -1.96 -30.79
C THR A 127 -34.47 -2.41 -32.21
N THR A 128 -35.52 -2.43 -33.02
CA THR A 128 -35.69 -2.87 -34.42
C THR A 128 -34.97 -2.02 -35.47
N ALA A 129 -34.80 -2.65 -36.65
CA ALA A 129 -34.62 -2.13 -38.03
C ALA A 129 -33.15 -1.98 -38.50
N GLU A 130 -32.75 -2.32 -39.73
CA GLU A 130 -33.48 -2.38 -41.01
C GLU A 130 -32.63 -3.14 -42.06
N VAL A 131 -33.23 -4.00 -42.91
CA VAL A 131 -33.35 -3.91 -44.40
C VAL A 131 -34.26 -5.01 -44.92
#